data_AF-A0AA90ZR22-F1
#
_entry.id   AF-A0AA90ZR22-F1
#
_cell.length_a   1.000
_cell.length_b   1.000
_cell.length_c   1.000
_cell.angle_alpha   90.00
_cell.angle_beta   90.00
_cell.angle_gamma   90.00
#
_symmetry.space_group_name_H-M   'P 1'
#
loop_
_entity.id
_entity.type
_entity.pdbx_description
1 polymer ?
#
loop_
_entity_poly.entity_id
_entity_poly.type
_entity_poly.pdbx_seq_one_letter_code
_entity_poly.pdbx_strand_id
1 'polypeptide(L)'
;MDRNQAKEFYPILQAFAEGMVIECRTKPSAIEDENVPNEWAEIKVIEFNGNKEYRIKPNLEPESEYRPFKDAKECWQEMQKHQPFGWVKDRNGSKFVIENIDSSGFVEVYDDGTCTFKEVFEIRTFADGTPFGVKTEE
;
A
#
# COMPACT_ATOMS: atom_id res chain seq x y z
N MET A 1 19.56 24.95 -3.57
CA MET A 1 19.54 23.99 -2.46
C MET A 1 20.93 23.92 -1.85
N ASP A 2 21.08 24.11 -0.54
CA ASP A 2 22.32 23.84 0.17
C ASP A 2 22.43 22.36 0.59
N ARG A 3 23.51 21.98 1.27
CA ARG A 3 23.75 20.58 1.69
C ARG A 3 22.72 20.06 2.70
N ASN A 4 22.16 20.91 3.56
CA ASN A 4 21.16 20.51 4.54
C ASN A 4 19.80 20.34 3.86
N GLN A 5 19.43 21.29 3.01
CA GLN A 5 18.22 21.20 2.19
C GLN A 5 18.28 19.96 1.26
N ALA A 6 19.47 19.60 0.75
CA ALA A 6 19.66 18.40 -0.04
C ALA A 6 19.39 17.12 0.76
N LYS A 7 19.84 17.07 2.02
CA LYS A 7 19.57 15.92 2.91
C LYS A 7 18.09 15.78 3.23
N GLU A 8 17.40 16.90 3.45
CA GLU A 8 15.95 16.90 3.71
C GLU A 8 15.14 16.50 2.47
N PHE A 9 15.62 16.88 1.27
CA PHE A 9 14.92 16.57 0.03
C PHE A 9 15.22 15.16 -0.50
N TYR A 10 16.35 14.57 -0.12
CA TYR A 10 16.78 13.26 -0.60
C TYR A 10 15.76 12.13 -0.40
N PRO A 11 15.08 11.99 0.76
CA PRO A 11 14.03 10.99 0.94
C PRO A 11 12.87 11.10 -0.07
N ILE A 12 12.50 12.32 -0.47
CA ILE A 12 11.45 12.56 -1.47
C ILE A 12 11.90 12.06 -2.85
N LEU A 13 13.16 12.34 -3.22
CA LEU A 13 13.74 11.87 -4.49
C LEU A 13 13.85 10.35 -4.53
N GLN A 14 14.23 9.72 -3.43
CA GLN A 14 14.30 8.27 -3.33
C GLN A 14 12.91 7.64 -3.50
N ALA A 15 11.90 8.13 -2.76
CA ALA A 15 10.53 7.65 -2.86
C ALA A 15 9.94 7.81 -4.29
N PHE A 16 10.25 8.93 -4.95
CA PHE A 16 9.86 9.15 -6.34
C PHE A 16 10.51 8.15 -7.30
N ALA A 17 11.80 7.85 -7.11
CA ALA A 17 12.52 6.85 -7.91
C ALA A 17 11.99 5.42 -7.69
N GLU A 18 11.48 5.14 -6.49
CA GLU A 18 10.82 3.87 -6.12
C GLU A 18 9.35 3.80 -6.60
N GLY A 19 8.85 4.84 -7.28
CA GLY A 19 7.50 4.87 -7.86
C GLY A 19 6.39 5.28 -6.88
N MET A 20 6.73 5.82 -5.72
CA MET A 20 5.74 6.34 -4.77
C MET A 20 5.09 7.64 -5.29
N VAL A 21 3.84 7.87 -4.90
CA VAL A 21 3.13 9.11 -5.23
C VAL A 21 3.67 10.25 -4.36
N ILE A 22 4.05 11.36 -4.99
CA ILE A 22 4.52 12.56 -4.31
C ILE A 22 3.47 13.65 -4.46
N GLU A 23 3.20 14.38 -3.39
CA GLU A 23 2.37 15.57 -3.39
C GLU A 23 3.23 16.82 -3.15
N CYS A 24 2.82 17.94 -3.73
CA CYS A 24 3.40 19.24 -3.45
C CYS A 24 2.32 20.28 -3.15
N ARG A 25 2.72 21.33 -2.43
CA ARG A 25 1.94 22.56 -2.28
C ARG A 25 2.86 23.75 -2.08
N THR A 26 2.30 24.97 -2.11
CA THR A 26 3.05 26.18 -1.77
C THR A 26 3.28 26.22 -0.26
N LYS A 27 4.46 26.63 0.18
CA LYS A 27 4.74 26.84 1.61
C LYS A 27 3.78 27.92 2.14
N PRO A 28 3.16 27.74 3.32
CA PRO A 28 2.30 28.76 3.91
C PRO A 28 2.97 30.14 4.00
N SER A 29 4.28 30.19 4.28
CA SER A 29 5.05 31.43 4.35
C SER A 29 5.27 32.13 2.99
N ALA A 30 4.92 31.49 1.88
CA ALA A 30 5.05 32.02 0.53
C ALA A 30 3.69 32.32 -0.13
N ILE A 31 2.59 32.24 0.64
CA ILE A 31 1.25 32.58 0.18
C ILE A 31 1.01 34.07 0.46
N GLU A 32 0.69 34.84 -0.58
CA GLU A 32 0.40 36.28 -0.46
C GLU A 32 -1.06 36.57 -0.04
N ASP A 33 -1.98 35.66 -0.36
CA ASP A 33 -3.41 35.75 -0.01
C ASP A 33 -3.87 34.45 0.65
N GLU A 34 -4.16 34.53 1.95
CA GLU A 34 -4.60 33.39 2.77
C GLU A 34 -5.95 32.80 2.32
N ASN A 35 -6.71 33.50 1.46
CA ASN A 35 -7.96 32.99 0.89
C ASN A 35 -7.74 32.07 -0.30
N VAL A 36 -6.51 31.94 -0.81
CA VAL A 36 -6.19 31.00 -1.90
C VAL A 36 -6.07 29.58 -1.32
N PRO A 37 -6.88 28.62 -1.78
CA PRO A 37 -6.76 27.23 -1.35
C PRO A 37 -5.35 26.69 -1.61
N ASN A 38 -4.70 26.16 -0.59
CA ASN A 38 -3.35 25.60 -0.65
C ASN A 38 -3.34 24.13 -0.22
N GLU A 39 -4.09 23.34 -0.98
CA GLU A 39 -4.19 21.89 -0.78
C GLU A 39 -2.98 21.17 -1.38
N TRP A 40 -2.74 19.94 -0.91
CA TRP A 40 -1.72 19.06 -1.48
C TRP A 40 -2.19 18.52 -2.83
N ALA A 41 -1.30 18.56 -3.82
CA ALA A 41 -1.59 18.07 -5.17
C ALA A 41 -0.51 17.09 -5.63
N GLU A 42 -0.94 15.97 -6.22
CA GLU A 42 -0.04 14.98 -6.81
C GLU A 42 0.78 15.57 -7.96
N ILE A 43 2.04 15.18 -8.04
CA ILE A 43 2.95 15.60 -9.11
C ILE A 43 3.53 14.39 -9.86
N LYS A 44 3.68 14.55 -11.17
CA LYS A 44 4.33 13.57 -12.04
C LYS A 44 5.80 13.91 -12.34
N VAL A 45 6.20 15.14 -12.05
CA VAL A 45 7.56 15.65 -12.27
C VAL A 45 7.95 16.45 -11.04
N ILE A 46 9.15 16.19 -10.52
CA ILE A 46 9.73 16.95 -9.42
C ILE A 46 10.56 18.10 -9.99
N GLU A 47 10.09 19.33 -9.76
CA GLU A 47 10.87 20.54 -9.96
C GLU A 47 11.23 21.11 -8.60
N PHE A 48 12.52 21.21 -8.24
CA PHE A 48 12.90 21.79 -6.96
C PHE A 48 12.54 23.29 -6.94
N ASN A 49 11.67 23.68 -6.00
CA ASN A 49 11.29 25.07 -5.78
C ASN A 49 11.32 25.39 -4.27
N GLY A 50 12.08 26.42 -3.88
CA GLY A 50 12.24 26.82 -2.48
C GLY A 50 10.95 27.31 -1.80
N ASN A 51 9.96 27.72 -2.58
CA ASN A 51 8.64 28.15 -2.11
C ASN A 51 7.62 27.01 -2.05
N LYS A 52 7.99 25.79 -2.49
CA LYS A 52 7.15 24.61 -2.40
C LYS A 52 7.63 23.68 -1.30
N GLU A 53 6.71 22.93 -0.75
CA GLU A 53 7.00 21.78 0.09
C GLU A 53 6.43 20.53 -0.54
N TYR A 54 7.11 19.42 -0.28
CA TYR A 54 6.86 18.13 -0.89
C TYR A 54 6.69 17.12 0.23
N ARG A 55 5.79 16.17 0.00
CA ARG A 55 5.68 15.00 0.84
C ARG A 55 5.49 13.79 -0.05
N ILE A 56 5.96 12.65 0.42
CA ILE A 56 5.39 11.39 -0.05
C ILE A 56 3.92 11.49 0.31
N LYS A 57 3.04 11.33 -0.69
CA LYS A 57 1.60 11.28 -0.44
C LYS A 57 1.44 10.29 0.72
N PRO A 58 0.93 10.73 1.87
CA PRO A 58 0.66 9.80 2.95
C PRO A 58 -0.15 8.70 2.29
N ASN A 59 0.30 7.46 2.39
CA ASN A 59 -0.56 6.35 2.05
C ASN A 59 -1.80 6.58 2.92
N LEU A 60 -2.84 7.11 2.29
CA LEU A 60 -4.22 7.03 2.74
C LEU A 60 -4.80 5.71 2.22
N GLU A 61 -3.94 4.75 1.85
CA GLU A 61 -4.18 3.42 2.40
C GLU A 61 -4.17 3.65 3.91
N PRO A 62 -5.27 3.46 4.67
CA PRO A 62 -5.13 3.35 6.12
C PRO A 62 -3.90 2.46 6.40
N GLU A 63 -3.17 2.65 7.52
CA GLU A 63 -2.42 1.50 8.04
C GLU A 63 -3.41 0.37 7.99
N SER A 64 -3.23 -0.53 7.02
CA SER A 64 -4.36 -1.31 6.58
C SER A 64 -4.79 -2.02 7.84
N GLU A 65 -6.09 -1.92 8.18
CA GLU A 65 -6.63 -2.63 9.36
C GLU A 65 -6.21 -4.09 9.34
N TYR A 66 -5.69 -4.58 8.21
CA TYR A 66 -5.16 -5.89 7.95
C TYR A 66 -3.68 -5.86 7.50
N ARG A 67 -2.93 -6.88 7.86
CA ARG A 67 -1.59 -7.18 7.32
C ARG A 67 -1.57 -8.57 6.69
N PRO A 68 -0.59 -8.86 5.81
CA PRO A 68 -0.34 -10.22 5.36
C PRO A 68 -0.09 -11.17 6.54
N PHE A 69 -0.36 -12.47 6.31
CA PHE A 69 -0.04 -13.52 7.26
C PHE A 69 1.46 -13.62 7.50
N LYS A 70 1.85 -13.85 8.76
CA LYS A 70 3.26 -14.03 9.14
C LYS A 70 3.76 -15.45 8.82
N ASP A 71 2.86 -16.43 8.89
CA ASP A 71 3.15 -17.85 8.71
C ASP A 71 1.91 -18.65 8.28
N ALA A 72 2.12 -19.90 7.86
CA ALA A 72 1.07 -20.80 7.40
C ALA A 72 0.02 -21.13 8.47
N LYS A 73 0.40 -21.12 9.75
CA LYS A 73 -0.52 -21.41 10.85
C LYS A 73 -1.52 -20.28 11.02
N GLU A 74 -1.05 -19.03 10.98
CA GLU A 74 -1.89 -17.83 11.02
C GLU A 74 -2.83 -17.80 9.81
N CYS A 75 -2.32 -18.08 8.61
CA CYS A 75 -3.13 -18.19 7.39
C CYS A 75 -4.24 -19.25 7.53
N TRP A 76 -3.89 -20.48 7.96
CA TRP A 76 -4.86 -21.56 8.11
C TRP A 76 -5.91 -21.27 9.19
N GLN A 77 -5.52 -20.62 10.29
CA GLN A 77 -6.45 -20.23 11.35
C GLN A 77 -7.42 -19.16 10.89
N GLU A 78 -6.96 -18.15 10.14
CA GLU A 78 -7.84 -17.11 9.62
C GLU A 78 -8.79 -17.66 8.56
N MET A 79 -8.28 -18.46 7.62
CA MET A 79 -9.09 -19.07 6.55
C MET A 79 -10.29 -19.87 7.04
N GLN A 80 -10.19 -20.52 8.20
CA GLN A 80 -11.31 -21.26 8.80
C GLN A 80 -12.50 -20.39 9.21
N LYS A 81 -12.31 -19.07 9.32
CA LYS A 81 -13.36 -18.10 9.64
C LYS A 81 -14.16 -17.65 8.41
N HIS A 82 -13.62 -17.87 7.21
CA HIS A 82 -14.18 -17.36 5.96
C HIS A 82 -14.96 -18.42 5.19
N GLN A 83 -15.97 -17.98 4.44
CA GLN A 83 -16.80 -18.85 3.61
C GLN A 83 -16.95 -18.30 2.18
N PRO A 84 -16.86 -19.15 1.13
CA PRO A 84 -16.48 -20.55 1.19
C PRO A 84 -15.00 -20.76 1.56
N PHE A 85 -14.72 -21.78 2.37
CA PHE A 85 -13.37 -22.11 2.83
C PHE A 85 -12.42 -22.38 1.66
N GLY A 86 -11.24 -21.77 1.67
CA GLY A 86 -10.23 -21.98 0.63
C GLY A 86 -10.41 -21.14 -0.64
N TRP A 87 -11.36 -20.21 -0.68
CA TRP A 87 -11.61 -19.41 -1.87
C TRP A 87 -11.24 -17.94 -1.70
N VAL A 88 -10.61 -17.41 -2.73
CA VAL A 88 -10.27 -15.99 -2.89
C VAL A 88 -10.90 -15.44 -4.17
N LYS A 89 -10.98 -14.13 -4.29
CA LYS A 89 -11.42 -13.45 -5.51
C LYS A 89 -10.52 -12.29 -5.89
N ASP A 90 -10.41 -12.07 -7.19
CA ASP A 90 -9.76 -10.88 -7.75
C ASP A 90 -10.69 -9.65 -7.70
N ARG A 91 -10.18 -8.51 -8.19
CA ARG A 91 -10.93 -7.25 -8.28
C ARG A 91 -12.12 -7.30 -9.24
N ASN A 92 -12.13 -8.26 -10.18
CA ASN A 92 -13.21 -8.47 -11.14
C ASN A 92 -14.30 -9.43 -10.61
N GLY A 93 -14.08 -10.03 -9.43
CA GLY A 93 -14.98 -10.99 -8.80
C GLY A 93 -14.81 -12.44 -9.28
N SER A 94 -13.79 -12.71 -10.11
CA SER A 94 -13.39 -14.07 -10.49
C SER A 94 -12.90 -14.81 -9.25
N LYS A 95 -13.35 -16.05 -9.06
CA LYS A 95 -13.06 -16.84 -7.85
C LYS A 95 -12.01 -17.90 -8.15
N PHE A 96 -11.04 -18.00 -7.26
CA PHE A 96 -9.94 -18.94 -7.34
C PHE A 96 -9.87 -19.74 -6.04
N VAL A 97 -9.42 -20.99 -6.14
CA VAL A 97 -9.19 -21.86 -4.99
C VAL A 97 -7.72 -21.80 -4.59
N ILE A 98 -7.46 -21.79 -3.29
CA ILE A 98 -6.13 -21.99 -2.72
C ILE A 98 -5.89 -23.49 -2.70
N GLU A 99 -4.89 -23.94 -3.46
CA GLU A 99 -4.54 -25.35 -3.63
C GLU A 99 -3.59 -25.84 -2.54
N ASN A 100 -2.72 -24.96 -2.05
CA ASN A 100 -1.69 -25.27 -1.05
C ASN A 100 -1.43 -24.06 -0.13
N ILE A 101 -1.16 -24.34 1.15
CA ILE A 101 -0.51 -23.40 2.07
C ILE A 101 0.77 -24.05 2.55
N ASP A 102 1.91 -23.55 2.04
CA ASP A 102 3.22 -24.08 2.33
C ASP A 102 3.70 -23.61 3.71
N SER A 103 4.31 -24.52 4.48
CA SER A 103 4.86 -24.23 5.82
C SER A 103 5.93 -23.12 5.85
N SER A 104 6.51 -22.79 4.70
CA SER A 104 7.55 -21.77 4.48
C SER A 104 6.95 -20.39 4.17
N GLY A 105 5.63 -20.23 4.18
CA GLY A 105 4.96 -18.93 4.04
C GLY A 105 4.51 -18.56 2.62
N PHE A 106 4.25 -19.58 1.80
CA PHE A 106 3.73 -19.42 0.43
C PHE A 106 2.35 -20.06 0.32
N VAL A 107 1.59 -19.66 -0.70
CA VAL A 107 0.33 -20.29 -1.10
C VAL A 107 0.34 -20.57 -2.58
N GLU A 108 -0.29 -21.65 -2.98
CA GLU A 108 -0.58 -21.90 -4.40
C GLU A 108 -2.02 -21.51 -4.68
N VAL A 109 -2.22 -20.61 -5.63
CA VAL A 109 -3.56 -20.20 -6.09
C VAL A 109 -3.75 -20.72 -7.50
N TYR A 110 -4.89 -21.36 -7.76
CA TYR A 110 -5.23 -21.86 -9.09
C TYR A 110 -5.03 -20.76 -10.15
N ASP A 111 -4.36 -21.10 -11.26
CA ASP A 111 -4.00 -20.22 -12.39
C ASP A 111 -2.85 -19.21 -12.12
N ASP A 112 -2.46 -18.99 -10.86
CA ASP A 112 -1.39 -18.06 -10.48
C ASP A 112 -0.07 -18.76 -10.07
N GLY A 113 -0.16 -20.03 -9.64
CA GLY A 113 0.98 -20.79 -9.13
C GLY A 113 1.37 -20.37 -7.71
N THR A 114 2.66 -20.51 -7.38
CA THR A 114 3.20 -20.20 -6.04
C THR A 114 3.30 -18.69 -5.83
N CYS A 115 2.60 -18.17 -4.83
CA CYS A 115 2.60 -16.77 -4.41
C CYS A 115 3.01 -16.64 -2.94
N THR A 116 3.59 -15.51 -2.57
CA THR A 116 3.74 -15.09 -1.17
C THR A 116 2.39 -14.63 -0.59
N PHE A 117 2.26 -14.64 0.73
CA PHE A 117 1.08 -14.05 1.39
C PHE A 117 0.90 -12.58 1.07
N LYS A 118 2.00 -11.83 0.93
CA LYS A 118 1.95 -10.39 0.60
C LYS A 118 1.36 -10.16 -0.78
N GLU A 119 1.79 -10.93 -1.78
CA GLU A 119 1.25 -10.81 -3.14
C GLU A 119 -0.26 -11.07 -3.12
N VAL A 120 -0.71 -12.19 -2.54
CA VAL A 120 -2.15 -12.50 -2.50
C VAL A 120 -2.94 -11.44 -1.72
N PHE A 121 -2.39 -10.91 -0.63
CA PHE A 121 -2.99 -9.81 0.13
C PHE A 121 -3.19 -8.53 -0.70
N GLU A 122 -2.25 -8.17 -1.57
CA GLU A 122 -2.30 -6.94 -2.37
C GLU A 122 -3.26 -7.03 -3.56
N ILE A 123 -3.43 -8.23 -4.13
CA ILE A 123 -4.20 -8.41 -5.38
C ILE A 123 -5.53 -9.16 -5.20
N ARG A 124 -5.77 -9.82 -4.05
CA ARG A 124 -6.97 -10.63 -3.80
C ARG A 124 -7.59 -10.37 -2.42
N THR A 125 -8.85 -10.77 -2.33
CA THR A 125 -9.63 -10.82 -1.09
C THR A 125 -10.15 -12.24 -0.87
N PHE A 126 -10.56 -12.59 0.34
CA PHE A 126 -11.39 -13.76 0.55
C PHE A 126 -12.69 -13.64 -0.27
N ALA A 127 -13.31 -14.79 -0.58
CA ALA A 127 -14.53 -14.81 -1.38
C ALA A 127 -15.68 -13.99 -0.74
N ASP A 128 -15.73 -13.90 0.59
CA ASP A 128 -16.67 -13.05 1.34
C ASP A 128 -16.38 -11.54 1.25
N GLY A 129 -15.23 -11.15 0.68
CA GLY A 129 -14.83 -9.76 0.44
C GLY A 129 -13.91 -9.18 1.50
N THR A 130 -13.54 -9.92 2.54
CA THR A 130 -12.53 -9.47 3.51
C THR A 130 -11.11 -9.55 2.93
N PRO A 131 -10.17 -8.66 3.31
CA PRO A 131 -8.78 -8.73 2.86
C PRO A 131 -8.13 -10.08 3.20
N PHE A 132 -7.25 -10.58 2.32
CA PHE A 132 -6.53 -11.84 2.55
C PHE A 132 -5.38 -11.66 3.56
N GLY A 133 -5.73 -11.45 4.83
CA GLY A 133 -4.79 -11.14 5.90
C GLY A 133 -5.46 -11.16 7.27
N VAL A 134 -4.70 -10.81 8.31
CA VAL A 134 -5.24 -10.67 9.67
C VAL A 134 -5.36 -9.21 10.03
N LYS A 135 -6.35 -8.86 10.86
CA LYS A 135 -6.43 -7.51 11.38
C LYS A 135 -5.18 -7.15 12.21
N THR A 136 -4.62 -5.97 12.01
CA THR A 136 -3.66 -5.36 12.92
C THR A 136 -4.41 -4.93 14.18
N GLU A 137 -4.21 -5.66 15.27
CA GLU A 137 -4.64 -5.21 16.60
C GLU A 137 -3.78 -4.00 17.01
N GLU A 138 -4.41 -2.95 17.55
CA GLU A 138 -3.75 -1.79 18.16
C GLU A 138 -2.92 -2.15 19.40
#